data_AF-A0A7L3PN51-F1
#
_entry.id   AF-A0A7L3PN51-F1
#
_cell.length_a   1.000
_cell.length_b   1.000
_cell.length_c   1.000
_cell.angle_alpha   90.00
_cell.angle_beta   90.00
_cell.angle_gamma   90.00
#
_symmetry.space_group_name_H-M   'P 1'
#
loop_
_entity.id
_entity.type
_entity.pdbx_description
1 polymer ?
#
loop_
_entity_poly.entity_id
_entity_poly.type
_entity_poly.pdbx_seq_one_letter_code
_entity_poly.pdbx_strand_id
1 'polypeptide(L)'
;LRVSAKAVFSKYSIQPDSPIDFGALIKGTKKSQVIILENKGTLSFKYFIHQAPSLEEKRGQRVAYSLLGVFKLWLLGISFSWHSFLQAQLTLGMFTVSPCSGSVAPWGQQKITVDCNAGPEGKCEEHLSIDVCGR
;
A
#
# COMPACT_ATOMS: atom_id res chain seq x y z
N LEU A 1 -0.08 35.00 -30.33
CA LEU A 1 -0.72 34.01 -29.44
C LEU A 1 0.37 33.34 -28.60
N ARG A 2 0.34 33.44 -27.26
CA ARG A 2 1.33 32.79 -26.38
C ARG A 2 0.65 31.66 -25.63
N VAL A 3 1.15 30.44 -25.80
CA VAL A 3 0.68 29.24 -25.09
C VAL A 3 1.84 28.73 -24.22
N SER A 4 1.56 28.33 -22.97
CA SER A 4 2.55 27.75 -22.05
C SER A 4 1.96 26.54 -21.34
N ALA A 5 2.75 25.47 -21.19
CA ALA A 5 2.40 24.26 -20.46
C ALA A 5 3.39 24.04 -19.30
N LYS A 6 2.92 23.45 -18.18
CA LYS A 6 3.73 23.11 -17.02
C LYS A 6 3.45 21.67 -16.60
N ALA A 7 4.49 20.86 -16.48
CA ALA A 7 4.42 19.52 -15.90
C ALA A 7 5.08 19.56 -14.51
N VAL A 8 4.44 18.93 -13.52
CA VAL A 8 4.99 18.78 -12.16
C VAL A 8 4.86 17.32 -11.74
N PHE A 9 5.86 16.81 -11.02
CA PHE A 9 5.86 15.45 -10.52
C PHE A 9 5.21 15.37 -9.14
N SER A 10 4.55 14.25 -8.85
CA SER A 10 4.20 13.89 -7.48
C SER A 10 5.48 13.70 -6.67
N LYS A 11 5.53 14.25 -5.46
CA LYS A 11 6.66 14.13 -4.54
C LYS A 11 6.14 13.65 -3.20
N TYR A 12 6.69 12.56 -2.69
CA TYR A 12 6.25 11.96 -1.43
C TYR A 12 7.43 11.36 -0.65
N SER A 13 7.21 11.06 0.62
CA SER A 13 8.11 10.21 1.42
C SER A 13 7.31 9.22 2.25
N ILE A 14 7.91 8.08 2.52
CA ILE A 14 7.38 7.04 3.40
C ILE A 14 8.31 6.96 4.59
N GLN A 15 7.76 6.87 5.80
CA GLN A 15 8.53 6.69 7.03
C GLN A 15 7.90 5.57 7.86
N PRO A 16 8.70 4.73 8.54
CA PRO A 16 10.16 4.75 8.58
C PRO A 16 10.81 4.31 7.26
N ASP A 17 12.06 4.72 7.03
CA ASP A 17 12.89 4.26 5.88
C ASP A 17 13.41 2.82 6.07
N SER A 18 13.23 2.24 7.26
CA SER A 18 13.55 0.86 7.58
C SER A 18 12.32 -0.04 7.49
N PRO A 19 12.49 -1.35 7.29
CA PRO A 19 11.41 -2.32 7.46
C PRO A 19 10.76 -2.21 8.85
N ILE A 20 9.46 -2.51 8.92
CA ILE A 20 8.74 -2.55 10.19
C ILE A 20 9.08 -3.84 10.90
N ASP A 21 9.72 -3.73 12.07
CA ASP A 21 10.04 -4.86 12.92
C ASP A 21 9.23 -4.82 14.22
N PHE A 22 8.42 -5.85 14.45
CA PHE A 22 7.65 -6.00 15.69
C PHE A 22 8.46 -6.65 16.81
N GLY A 23 9.62 -7.25 16.51
CA GLY A 23 10.44 -8.02 17.42
C GLY A 23 9.78 -9.33 17.87
N ALA A 24 10.36 -9.96 18.88
CA ALA A 24 9.74 -11.10 19.53
C ALA A 24 8.45 -10.67 20.26
N LEU A 25 7.35 -11.36 19.99
CA LEU A 25 6.06 -11.12 20.62
C LEU A 25 5.60 -12.36 21.39
N ILE A 26 4.94 -12.12 22.52
CA ILE A 26 4.29 -13.19 23.29
C ILE A 26 3.01 -13.59 22.54
N LYS A 27 2.79 -14.90 22.37
CA LYS A 27 1.57 -15.43 21.74
C LYS A 27 0.31 -14.80 22.35
N GLY A 28 -0.60 -14.35 21.49
CA GLY A 28 -1.86 -13.70 21.88
C GLY A 28 -1.74 -12.20 22.19
N THR A 29 -0.55 -11.61 22.15
CA THR A 29 -0.38 -10.16 22.26
C THR A 29 -0.60 -9.44 20.93
N LYS A 30 -0.93 -8.16 21.01
CA LYS A 30 -1.05 -7.28 19.85
C LYS A 30 -0.04 -6.13 19.98
N LYS A 31 0.57 -5.76 18.87
CA LYS A 31 1.45 -4.60 18.78
C LYS A 31 1.14 -3.84 17.50
N SER A 32 1.13 -2.52 17.57
CA SER A 32 0.82 -1.65 16.44
C SER A 32 2.03 -0.79 16.10
N GLN A 33 2.31 -0.63 14.82
CA GLN A 33 3.28 0.31 14.28
C GLN A 33 2.61 1.22 13.24
N VAL A 34 3.25 2.34 12.91
CA VAL A 34 2.68 3.33 11.98
C VAL A 34 3.68 3.65 10.88
N ILE A 35 3.20 3.58 9.64
CA ILE A 35 3.85 4.13 8.45
C ILE A 35 3.26 5.52 8.21
N ILE A 36 4.10 6.51 7.96
CA ILE A 36 3.69 7.85 7.56
C ILE A 36 3.98 8.02 6.07
N LEU A 37 2.91 8.17 5.28
CA LEU A 37 2.98 8.57 3.88
C LEU A 37 2.74 10.08 3.78
N GLU A 38 3.79 10.83 3.49
CA GLU A 38 3.78 12.28 3.41
C GLU A 38 3.80 12.76 1.96
N ASN A 39 2.92 13.69 1.61
CA ASN A 39 2.96 14.41 0.36
C ASN A 39 3.84 15.65 0.48
N LYS A 40 4.98 15.66 -0.20
CA LYS A 40 5.93 16.79 -0.27
C LYS A 40 5.76 17.62 -1.54
N GLY A 41 4.71 17.35 -2.31
CA GLY A 41 4.37 18.02 -3.55
C GLY A 41 3.22 19.01 -3.40
N THR A 42 2.96 19.72 -4.49
CA THR A 42 1.89 20.73 -4.57
C THR A 42 0.58 20.17 -5.13
N LEU A 43 0.55 18.90 -5.52
CA LEU A 43 -0.64 18.21 -6.05
C LEU A 43 -1.08 17.13 -5.08
N SER A 44 -2.40 16.96 -4.93
CA SER A 44 -2.95 15.81 -4.20
C SER A 44 -2.68 14.53 -4.98
N PHE A 45 -2.35 13.44 -4.28
CA PHE A 45 -2.30 12.10 -4.87
C PHE A 45 -3.24 11.14 -4.15
N LYS A 46 -3.56 10.05 -4.82
CA LYS A 46 -4.21 8.89 -4.20
C LYS A 46 -3.17 7.80 -3.98
N TYR A 47 -3.40 6.97 -2.96
CA TYR A 47 -2.57 5.81 -2.71
C TYR A 47 -3.42 4.55 -2.54
N PHE A 48 -2.79 3.40 -2.80
CA PHE A 48 -3.36 2.08 -2.60
C PHE A 48 -2.29 1.11 -2.10
N ILE A 49 -2.65 0.23 -1.17
CA ILE A 49 -1.76 -0.76 -0.55
C ILE A 49 -2.24 -2.17 -0.90
N HIS A 50 -1.31 -3.01 -1.34
CA HIS A 50 -1.58 -4.42 -1.62
C HIS A 50 -0.39 -5.31 -1.29
N GLN A 51 -0.63 -6.63 -1.28
CA GLN A 51 0.44 -7.62 -1.18
C GLN A 51 1.40 -7.49 -2.37
N ALA A 52 2.70 -7.42 -2.07
CA ALA A 52 3.72 -7.40 -3.09
C ALA A 52 3.78 -8.76 -3.81
N PRO A 53 4.01 -8.80 -5.13
CA PRO A 53 4.21 -10.07 -5.83
C PRO A 53 5.47 -10.77 -5.28
N SER A 54 5.35 -12.05 -4.95
CA SER A 54 6.51 -12.87 -4.54
C SER A 54 7.46 -13.04 -5.73
N LEU A 55 8.74 -12.69 -5.56
CA LEU A 55 9.77 -12.83 -6.60
C LEU A 55 10.14 -14.30 -6.92
N GLU A 56 9.66 -15.26 -6.13
CA GLU A 56 9.88 -16.70 -6.30
C GLU A 56 8.76 -17.33 -7.16
N GLU A 57 8.73 -17.03 -8.46
CA GLU A 57 7.86 -17.73 -9.43
C GLU A 57 8.70 -18.37 -10.56
N LYS A 58 9.59 -19.30 -10.18
CA LYS A 58 10.11 -20.30 -11.13
C LYS A 58 9.16 -21.50 -11.17
N ARG A 59 8.48 -21.60 -12.32
CA ARG A 59 7.84 -22.78 -12.91
C ARG A 59 6.37 -23.04 -12.50
N GLY A 60 5.46 -22.43 -13.26
CA GLY A 60 4.13 -23.01 -13.53
C GLY A 60 2.95 -22.11 -13.15
N GLN A 61 2.48 -21.35 -14.13
CA GLN A 61 1.11 -20.84 -14.36
C GLN A 61 0.08 -20.78 -13.21
N ARG A 62 -0.55 -19.58 -13.14
CA ARG A 62 -1.65 -19.09 -12.27
C ARG A 62 -1.07 -18.57 -10.94
N VAL A 63 -0.72 -17.28 -10.80
CA VAL A 63 -1.67 -16.21 -10.38
C VAL A 63 -1.32 -14.80 -10.94
N ALA A 64 -0.32 -14.65 -11.81
CA ALA A 64 0.21 -13.33 -12.20
C ALA A 64 -0.68 -12.42 -13.10
N TYR A 65 -1.88 -12.84 -13.52
CA TYR A 65 -2.69 -12.10 -14.52
C TYR A 65 -3.82 -11.23 -13.94
N SER A 66 -4.11 -11.30 -12.64
CA SER A 66 -5.25 -10.58 -12.08
C SER A 66 -4.91 -9.13 -11.70
N LEU A 67 -3.73 -8.86 -11.12
CA LEU A 67 -3.42 -7.54 -10.54
C LEU A 67 -2.93 -6.51 -11.57
N LEU A 68 -2.11 -6.91 -12.55
CA LEU A 68 -1.80 -6.09 -13.73
C LEU A 68 -3.08 -5.73 -14.52
N GLY A 69 -4.06 -6.63 -14.55
CA GLY A 69 -5.37 -6.39 -15.14
C GLY A 69 -6.18 -5.34 -14.36
N VAL A 70 -6.19 -5.41 -13.03
CA VAL A 70 -6.95 -4.49 -12.17
C VAL A 70 -6.34 -3.08 -12.17
N PHE A 71 -5.01 -2.96 -12.08
CA PHE A 71 -4.32 -1.67 -12.16
C PHE A 71 -4.51 -1.02 -13.54
N LYS A 72 -4.46 -1.82 -14.62
CA LYS A 72 -4.71 -1.35 -15.99
C LYS A 72 -6.19 -0.97 -16.21
N LEU A 73 -7.16 -1.70 -15.65
CA LEU A 73 -8.57 -1.33 -15.71
C LEU A 73 -8.87 -0.06 -14.90
N TRP A 74 -8.20 0.12 -13.76
CA TRP A 74 -8.31 1.30 -12.92
C TRP A 74 -7.75 2.55 -13.60
N LEU A 75 -6.57 2.46 -14.23
CA LEU A 75 -6.00 3.54 -15.06
C LEU A 75 -6.90 3.92 -16.24
N LEU A 76 -7.75 3.00 -16.72
CA LEU A 76 -8.70 3.21 -17.81
C LEU A 76 -10.08 3.72 -17.33
N GLY A 77 -10.27 3.97 -16.03
CA GLY A 77 -11.53 4.47 -15.48
C GLY A 77 -12.70 3.48 -15.54
N ILE A 78 -12.43 2.19 -15.77
CA ILE A 78 -13.45 1.14 -15.85
C ILE A 78 -13.85 0.75 -14.43
N SER A 79 -15.16 0.75 -14.16
CA SER A 79 -15.76 0.29 -12.91
C SER A 79 -15.51 -1.21 -12.72
N PHE A 80 -14.39 -1.56 -12.12
CA PHE A 80 -14.10 -2.90 -11.63
C PHE A 80 -14.88 -3.15 -10.35
N SER A 81 -15.13 -4.41 -9.99
CA SER A 81 -15.78 -4.74 -8.72
C SER A 81 -14.90 -4.28 -7.55
N TRP A 82 -15.16 -3.06 -7.07
CA TRP A 82 -14.57 -2.45 -5.88
C TRP A 82 -14.67 -3.32 -4.63
N HIS A 83 -15.47 -4.39 -4.66
CA HIS A 83 -15.82 -5.23 -3.52
C HIS A 83 -14.62 -5.87 -2.79
N SER A 84 -13.49 -6.13 -3.47
CA SER A 84 -12.25 -6.60 -2.82
C SER A 84 -11.32 -5.47 -2.36
N PHE A 85 -11.58 -4.22 -2.78
CA PHE A 85 -10.76 -3.01 -2.55
C PHE A 85 -11.39 -2.03 -1.55
N LEU A 86 -12.67 -2.23 -1.20
CA LEU A 86 -13.40 -1.44 -0.20
C LEU A 86 -13.12 -1.86 1.24
N GLN A 87 -12.28 -2.87 1.44
CA GLN A 87 -11.83 -3.22 2.77
C GLN A 87 -10.91 -2.10 3.27
N ALA A 88 -11.35 -1.39 4.32
CA ALA A 88 -10.54 -0.38 5.00
C ALA A 88 -9.19 -0.93 5.48
N GLN A 89 -9.07 -2.26 5.57
CA GLN A 89 -7.90 -2.97 6.05
C GLN A 89 -7.51 -4.17 5.16
N LEU A 90 -6.21 -4.44 5.05
CA LEU A 90 -5.64 -5.61 4.37
C LEU A 90 -5.00 -6.50 5.44
N THR A 91 -5.39 -7.76 5.51
CA THR A 91 -4.78 -8.72 6.45
C THR A 91 -3.94 -9.74 5.69
N LEU A 92 -2.67 -9.86 6.05
CA LEU A 92 -1.72 -10.85 5.53
C LEU A 92 -1.04 -11.55 6.70
N GLY A 93 -1.22 -12.87 6.79
CA GLY A 93 -0.73 -13.64 7.93
C GLY A 93 -1.25 -13.09 9.26
N MET A 94 -0.32 -12.65 10.11
CA MET A 94 -0.62 -12.03 11.41
C MET A 94 -0.69 -10.50 11.39
N PHE A 95 -0.52 -9.88 10.23
CA PHE A 95 -0.49 -8.43 10.08
C PHE A 95 -1.78 -7.90 9.46
N THR A 96 -2.29 -6.79 10.00
CA THR A 96 -3.44 -6.06 9.46
C THR A 96 -3.03 -4.61 9.22
N VAL A 97 -3.21 -4.13 7.99
CA VAL A 97 -2.80 -2.78 7.56
C VAL A 97 -4.01 -1.93 7.28
N SER A 98 -4.06 -0.68 7.77
CA SER A 98 -5.16 0.25 7.49
C SER A 98 -4.74 1.72 7.67
N PRO A 99 -5.30 2.69 6.93
CA PRO A 99 -6.15 2.51 5.77
C PRO A 99 -5.36 2.06 4.54
N CYS A 100 -5.88 1.08 3.79
CA CYS A 100 -5.24 0.55 2.59
C CYS A 100 -5.40 1.40 1.34
N SER A 101 -6.23 2.44 1.39
CA SER A 101 -6.36 3.40 0.30
C SER A 101 -6.79 4.75 0.83
N GLY A 102 -6.48 5.80 0.08
CA GLY A 102 -6.88 7.14 0.47
C GLY A 102 -6.32 8.22 -0.45
N SER A 103 -6.51 9.47 -0.07
CA SER A 103 -5.99 10.64 -0.76
C SER A 103 -5.18 11.47 0.22
N VAL A 104 -4.02 11.97 -0.22
CA VAL A 104 -3.16 12.84 0.58
C VAL A 104 -3.12 14.21 -0.08
N ALA A 105 -3.59 15.24 0.64
CA ALA A 105 -3.55 16.62 0.20
C ALA A 105 -2.10 17.10 -0.01
N PRO A 106 -1.86 18.18 -0.79
CA PRO A 106 -0.55 18.82 -0.85
C PRO A 106 -0.03 19.13 0.55
N TRP A 107 1.23 18.80 0.83
CA TRP A 107 1.86 18.98 2.16
C TRP A 107 1.18 18.20 3.30
N GLY A 108 0.24 17.31 2.98
CA GLY A 108 -0.47 16.48 3.94
C GLY A 108 0.28 15.20 4.27
N GLN A 109 -0.14 14.56 5.35
CA GLN A 109 0.37 13.27 5.78
C GLN A 109 -0.78 12.29 6.02
N GLN A 110 -0.54 11.02 5.69
CA GLN A 110 -1.41 9.90 6.00
C GLN A 110 -0.68 8.93 6.91
N LYS A 111 -1.29 8.63 8.06
CA LYS A 111 -0.85 7.56 8.95
C LYS A 111 -1.52 6.26 8.53
N ILE A 112 -0.71 5.24 8.30
CA ILE A 112 -1.12 3.87 7.97
C ILE A 112 -0.66 3.00 9.13
N THR A 113 -1.60 2.45 9.87
CA THR A 113 -1.35 1.53 10.97
C THR A 113 -1.12 0.13 10.44
N VAL A 114 -0.10 -0.54 11.00
CA VAL A 114 0.16 -1.96 10.83
C VAL A 114 0.03 -2.61 12.21
N ASP A 115 -1.00 -3.42 12.37
CA ASP A 115 -1.25 -4.20 13.58
C ASP A 115 -0.70 -5.61 13.40
N CYS A 116 0.14 -6.05 14.33
CA CYS A 116 0.59 -7.43 14.43
C CYS A 116 -0.17 -8.13 15.57
N ASN A 117 -0.89 -9.19 15.23
CA ASN A 117 -1.57 -10.06 16.19
C ASN A 117 -0.79 -11.35 16.35
N ALA A 118 0.01 -11.47 17.42
CA ALA A 118 0.93 -12.58 17.62
C ALA A 118 0.21 -13.94 17.64
N GLY A 119 0.30 -14.64 16.50
CA GLY A 119 -0.36 -15.91 16.25
C GLY A 119 0.41 -17.11 16.81
N PRO A 120 0.39 -18.26 16.11
CA PRO A 120 1.24 -19.41 16.46
C PRO A 120 2.72 -19.06 16.45
N GLU A 121 3.52 -19.85 17.18
CA GLU A 121 4.96 -19.69 17.22
C GLU A 121 5.58 -19.85 15.82
N GLY A 122 6.45 -18.91 15.45
CA GLY A 122 7.12 -18.92 14.16
C GLY A 122 7.59 -17.53 13.75
N LYS A 123 8.34 -17.48 12.65
CA LYS A 123 8.68 -16.23 11.96
C LYS A 123 7.57 -15.92 10.95
N CYS A 124 7.09 -14.69 10.93
CA CYS A 124 6.20 -14.18 9.89
C CYS A 124 6.82 -12.94 9.27
N GLU A 125 6.89 -12.93 7.95
CA GLU A 125 7.44 -11.83 7.16
C GLU A 125 6.55 -11.68 5.92
N GLU A 126 6.03 -10.48 5.72
CA GLU A 126 5.12 -10.17 4.61
C GLU A 126 5.60 -8.92 3.90
N HIS A 127 5.48 -8.90 2.57
CA HIS A 127 5.88 -7.76 1.74
C HIS A 127 4.64 -7.06 1.16
N LEU A 128 4.65 -5.74 1.22
CA LEU A 128 3.58 -4.88 0.75
C LEU A 128 4.10 -3.87 -0.25
N SER A 129 3.26 -3.52 -1.21
CA SER A 129 3.48 -2.43 -2.16
C SER A 129 2.51 -1.29 -1.86
N ILE A 130 3.01 -0.06 -1.95
CA ILE A 130 2.20 1.16 -1.90
C ILE A 130 2.27 1.83 -3.27
N ASP A 131 1.18 1.76 -4.01
CA ASP A 131 1.04 2.46 -5.28
C ASP A 131 0.60 3.89 -5.03
N VAL A 132 1.33 4.85 -5.58
CA VAL A 132 0.98 6.28 -5.56
C VAL A 132 0.60 6.70 -6.97
N CYS A 133 -0.61 7.24 -7.12
CA CYS A 133 -1.08 7.73 -8.40
C CYS A 133 -1.42 9.22 -8.35
N GLY A 134 -0.90 9.95 -9.33
CA GLY A 134 -1.31 11.32 -9.64
C GLY A 134 -2.73 11.37 -10.21
N ARG A 135 -3.30 12.57 -10.28
CA ARG A 135 -4.41 12.85 -11.21
C ARG A 135 -3.86 13.23 -12.58
#